data_AF-A0A9R1VW15-F1
#
_entry.id   AF-A0A9R1VW15-F1
#
_cell.length_a   1.000
_cell.length_b   1.000
_cell.length_c   1.000
_cell.angle_alpha   90.00
_cell.angle_beta   90.00
_cell.angle_gamma   90.00
#
_symmetry.space_group_name_H-M   'P 1'
#
loop_
_entity.id
_entity.type
_entity.pdbx_description
1 polymer ?
#
loop_
_entity_poly.entity_id
_entity_poly.type
_entity_poly.pdbx_seq_one_letter_code
_entity_poly.pdbx_strand_id
1 'polypeptide(L)'
;MFVYLSCRTWAMWQVTGFPFVHSAAFIAFTRDVIWAQYVDQYFSIQKFKEAYAFKIALMPGKDHWIKKDGEKIYPPLMKRPPGRPKKI
;
A
#
# COMPACT_ATOMS: atom_id res chain seq x y z
N MET A 1 19.99 17.38 20.87
CA MET A 1 20.77 16.65 19.85
C MET A 1 19.83 16.26 18.74
N PHE A 2 19.86 17.03 17.66
CA PHE A 2 18.90 17.01 16.56
C PHE A 2 19.21 15.85 15.62
N VAL A 3 18.46 14.75 15.72
CA VAL A 3 18.47 13.68 14.70
C VAL A 3 17.04 13.32 14.33
N TYR A 4 16.28 14.30 13.82
CA TYR A 4 14.96 14.04 13.21
C TYR A 4 14.78 14.75 11.85
N LEU A 5 15.87 15.26 11.26
CA LEU A 5 15.92 15.62 9.83
C LEU A 5 16.84 14.63 9.12
N SER A 6 16.39 13.39 8.91
CA SER A 6 16.93 12.62 7.79
C SER A 6 16.21 13.12 6.54
N CYS A 7 16.98 13.76 5.67
CA CYS A 7 16.57 14.45 4.44
C CYS A 7 15.89 13.54 3.37
N ARG A 8 15.46 12.32 3.75
CA ARG A 8 14.89 11.32 2.83
C ARG A 8 13.40 11.06 3.04
N THR A 9 12.87 11.30 4.25
CA THR A 9 11.45 11.11 4.56
C THR A 9 10.56 12.28 4.12
N TRP A 10 11.11 13.51 4.10
CA TRP A 10 10.36 14.69 3.67
C TRP A 10 10.09 14.70 2.16
N ALA A 11 11.08 14.35 1.33
CA ALA A 11 10.90 14.24 -0.12
C ALA A 11 9.85 13.17 -0.50
N MET A 12 9.83 12.04 0.21
CA MET A 12 8.79 11.02 0.00
C MET A 12 7.40 11.55 0.32
N TRP A 13 7.25 12.35 1.38
CA TRP A 13 5.96 12.94 1.75
C TRP A 13 5.46 13.93 0.69
N GLN A 14 6.34 14.71 0.06
CA GLN A 14 5.95 15.58 -1.06
C GLN A 14 5.44 14.80 -2.28
N VAL A 15 5.90 13.56 -2.48
CA VAL A 15 5.47 12.70 -3.59
C VAL A 15 4.22 11.90 -3.25
N THR A 16 4.12 11.37 -2.02
CA THR A 16 3.00 10.49 -1.62
C THR A 16 1.82 11.23 -1.00
N GLY A 17 2.01 12.45 -0.50
CA GLY A 17 0.98 13.26 0.15
C GLY A 17 0.53 12.77 1.54
N PHE A 18 1.12 11.69 2.06
CA PHE A 18 0.83 11.13 3.39
C PHE A 18 2.05 11.12 4.31
N PRO A 19 1.93 11.53 5.59
CA PRO A 19 3.04 11.60 6.52
C PRO A 19 3.65 10.20 6.79
N PHE A 20 4.98 10.10 6.78
CA PHE A 20 5.66 8.86 7.16
C PHE A 20 5.40 8.53 8.65
N VAL A 21 5.60 7.26 9.03
CA VAL A 21 5.26 6.73 10.36
C VAL A 21 5.81 7.59 11.52
N HIS A 22 7.03 8.12 11.39
CA HIS A 22 7.62 9.01 12.40
C HIS A 22 6.92 10.38 12.48
N SER A 23 6.57 10.98 11.34
CA SER A 23 5.82 12.23 11.29
C SER A 23 4.41 12.04 11.83
N ALA A 24 3.75 10.94 11.47
CA ALA A 24 2.43 10.58 11.99
C ALA A 24 2.44 10.38 13.50
N ALA A 25 3.46 9.71 14.04
CA ALA A 25 3.62 9.56 15.49
C ALA A 25 3.80 10.93 16.17
N PHE A 26 4.65 11.80 15.63
CA PHE A 26 4.84 13.16 16.15
C PHE A 26 3.55 13.99 16.12
N ILE A 27 2.82 13.96 15.00
CA ILE A 27 1.52 14.63 14.85
C ILE A 27 0.54 14.08 15.89
N ALA A 28 0.50 12.76 16.11
CA ALA A 28 -0.37 12.16 17.11
C ALA A 28 -0.03 12.58 18.56
N PHE A 29 1.18 13.05 18.82
CA PHE A 29 1.58 13.58 20.13
C PHE A 29 1.18 15.05 20.35
N THR A 30 0.70 15.79 19.34
CA THR A 30 0.22 17.17 19.53
C THR A 30 -1.20 17.17 20.11
N ARG A 31 -1.54 18.20 20.89
CA ARG A 31 -2.78 18.20 21.70
C ARG A 31 -4.06 18.55 20.92
N ASP A 32 -3.97 18.91 19.65
CA ASP A 32 -5.11 19.29 18.80
C ASP A 32 -4.92 18.75 17.37
N VAL A 33 -5.02 17.42 17.22
CA VAL A 33 -4.71 16.76 15.95
C VAL A 33 -5.84 16.90 14.94
N ILE A 34 -5.75 17.90 14.07
CA ILE A 34 -6.58 18.00 12.87
C ILE A 34 -5.81 17.34 11.71
N TRP A 35 -6.00 16.03 11.53
CA TRP A 35 -5.32 15.25 10.48
C TRP A 35 -5.44 15.85 9.08
N ALA A 36 -6.57 16.49 8.78
CA ALA A 36 -6.81 17.15 7.49
C ALA A 36 -5.82 18.30 7.17
N GLN A 37 -5.11 18.84 8.18
CA GLN A 37 -4.08 19.86 7.97
C GLN A 37 -2.71 19.27 7.61
N TYR A 38 -2.50 17.98 7.87
CA TYR A 38 -1.22 17.29 7.68
C TYR A 38 -1.21 16.32 6.51
N VAL A 39 -2.34 16.17 5.81
CA VAL A 39 -2.51 15.26 4.68
C VAL A 39 -2.99 16.06 3.49
N ASP A 40 -2.55 15.68 2.29
CA ASP A 40 -3.01 16.32 1.06
C ASP A 40 -4.55 16.22 0.92
N GLN A 41 -5.17 17.25 0.34
CA GLN A 41 -6.60 17.28 0.03
C GLN A 41 -7.05 16.11 -0.85
N TYR A 42 -6.12 15.51 -1.61
CA TYR A 42 -6.34 14.30 -2.39
C TYR A 42 -6.90 13.13 -1.56
N PHE A 43 -6.55 13.05 -0.27
CA PHE A 43 -7.03 11.99 0.64
C PHE A 43 -8.34 12.35 1.36
N SER A 44 -9.07 13.36 0.88
CA SER A 44 -10.38 13.69 1.42
C SER A 44 -11.45 12.67 1.03
N ILE A 45 -12.49 12.54 1.87
CA ILE A 45 -13.66 11.70 1.57
C ILE A 45 -14.33 12.12 0.26
N GLN A 46 -14.32 13.42 -0.04
CA GLN A 46 -14.88 13.95 -1.28
C GLN A 46 -14.14 13.39 -2.50
N LYS A 47 -12.79 13.42 -2.49
CA LYS A 47 -11.96 12.86 -3.57
C LYS A 47 -12.09 11.34 -3.67
N PHE A 48 -12.23 10.64 -2.55
CA PHE A 48 -12.54 9.21 -2.55
C PHE A 48 -13.87 8.92 -3.25
N LYS A 49 -14.93 9.67 -2.91
CA LYS A 49 -16.24 9.53 -3.57
C LYS A 49 -16.18 9.84 -5.06
N GLU A 50 -15.44 10.87 -5.46
CA GLU A 50 -15.23 11.23 -6.87
C GLU A 50 -14.50 10.12 -7.64
N ALA A 51 -13.43 9.55 -7.07
CA ALA A 51 -12.66 8.48 -7.71
C ALA A 51 -13.49 7.21 -7.91
N TYR A 52 -14.33 6.87 -6.94
CA TYR A 52 -15.20 5.69 -6.96
C TYR A 52 -16.64 6.00 -7.41
N ALA A 53 -16.89 7.19 -7.97
CA ALA A 53 -18.22 7.55 -8.48
C ALA A 53 -18.62 6.68 -9.68
N PHE A 54 -17.63 6.20 -10.45
CA PHE A 54 -17.84 5.29 -11.55
C PHE A 54 -18.13 3.88 -11.05
N LYS A 55 -19.08 3.19 -11.69
CA LYS A 55 -19.37 1.78 -11.39
C LYS A 55 -18.15 0.93 -11.75
N ILE A 56 -17.44 0.47 -10.72
CA ILE A 56 -16.48 -0.62 -10.87
C ILE A 56 -17.29 -1.89 -11.05
N ALA A 57 -17.15 -2.52 -12.22
CA ALA A 57 -17.78 -3.82 -12.45
C ALA A 57 -17.23 -4.82 -11.42
N LEU A 58 -18.14 -5.55 -10.77
CA LEU A 58 -17.74 -6.64 -9.90
C LEU A 58 -17.01 -7.69 -10.74
N MET A 59 -15.90 -8.19 -10.20
CA MET A 59 -15.22 -9.32 -10.82
C MET A 59 -16.21 -10.51 -10.86
N PRO A 60 -16.47 -11.12 -12.02
CA PRO A 60 -17.33 -12.27 -12.10
C PRO A 60 -16.85 -13.35 -11.12
N GLY A 61 -17.77 -13.85 -10.30
CA GLY A 61 -17.50 -14.95 -9.38
C GLY A 61 -16.97 -16.18 -10.12
N LYS A 62 -16.40 -17.13 -9.37
CA LYS A 62 -15.82 -18.36 -9.93
C LYS A 62 -16.80 -19.11 -10.85
N ASP A 63 -18.09 -18.97 -10.58
CA ASP A 63 -19.20 -19.59 -11.31
C ASP A 63 -19.32 -19.07 -12.76
N HIS A 64 -18.86 -17.84 -13.00
CA HIS A 64 -18.86 -17.18 -14.31
C HIS A 64 -17.53 -17.35 -15.06
N TRP A 65 -16.55 -18.02 -14.45
CA TRP A 65 -15.28 -18.27 -15.14
C TRP A 65 -15.51 -19.28 -16.26
N ILE A 66 -14.97 -18.98 -17.44
CA ILE A 66 -14.97 -19.93 -18.55
C ILE A 66 -14.19 -21.15 -18.08
N LYS A 67 -14.88 -22.28 -17.92
CA LYS A 67 -14.26 -23.59 -17.69
C LYS A 67 -13.53 -23.95 -18.98
N LYS A 68 -12.28 -23.53 -19.09
CA LYS A 68 -11.37 -24.02 -20.12
C LYS A 68 -10.75 -25.30 -19.61
N ASP A 69 -10.82 -26.35 -20.42
CA ASP A 69 -9.94 -27.51 -20.31
C ASP A 69 -8.54 -27.07 -20.76
N GLY A 70 -7.93 -26.19 -19.96
CA GLY A 70 -6.58 -25.70 -20.20
C GLY A 70 -5.55 -26.75 -19.82
N GLU A 71 -4.38 -26.70 -20.45
CA GLU A 71 -3.22 -27.45 -20.00
C GLU A 71 -2.99 -27.23 -18.50
N LYS A 72 -2.67 -28.31 -17.79
CA LYS A 72 -2.37 -28.27 -16.37
C LYS A 72 -1.15 -27.36 -16.17
N ILE A 73 -1.38 -26.14 -15.66
CA ILE A 73 -0.30 -25.22 -15.31
C ILE A 73 0.43 -25.83 -14.12
N TYR A 74 1.65 -26.30 -14.35
CA TYR A 74 2.53 -26.72 -13.28
C TYR A 74 3.16 -25.49 -12.62
N PRO A 75 3.36 -25.50 -11.29
CA PRO A 75 4.12 -24.45 -10.64
C PRO A 75 5.51 -24.35 -11.29
N PRO A 76 6.09 -23.14 -11.36
CA PRO A 76 7.46 -23.01 -11.81
C PRO A 76 8.36 -23.89 -10.93
N LEU A 77 9.35 -24.54 -11.55
CA LEU A 77 10.34 -25.33 -10.84
C LEU A 77 11.07 -24.42 -9.83
N MET A 78 10.68 -24.52 -8.56
CA MET A 78 11.35 -23.79 -7.49
C MET A 78 12.74 -24.40 -7.29
N LYS A 79 13.77 -23.70 -7.76
CA LYS A 79 15.14 -24.04 -7.39
C LYS A 79 15.32 -23.74 -5.91
N ARG A 80 15.94 -24.67 -5.18
CA ARG A 80 16.36 -24.42 -3.80
C ARG A 80 17.29 -23.20 -3.82
N PRO A 81 17.06 -22.16 -3.00
CA PRO A 81 17.98 -21.04 -2.93
C PRO A 81 19.38 -21.57 -2.55
N PRO A 82 20.45 -20.95 -3.08
CA PRO A 82 21.81 -21.35 -2.75
C PRO A 82 21.98 -21.29 -1.23
N GLY A 83 22.34 -22.42 -0.61
CA GLY A 83 22.40 -22.53 0.84
C GLY A 83 22.53 -23.96 1.33
N ARG A 84 22.88 -24.10 2.61
CA ARG A 84 23.19 -25.39 3.23
C ARG A 84 21.93 -26.28 3.34
N PRO A 85 21.99 -27.56 2.93
CA PRO A 85 20.94 -28.50 3.27
C PRO A 85 20.81 -28.65 4.79
N LYS A 86 19.56 -28.68 5.30
CA LYS A 86 19.32 -29.09 6.68
C LYS A 86 19.77 -30.54 6.83
N LYS A 87 20.47 -30.86 7.93
CA LYS A 87 20.82 -32.24 8.29
C LYS A 87 19.51 -33.01 8.48
N ILE A 88 19.41 -34.16 7.81
CA ILE A 88 18.36 -35.16 8.05
C ILE A 88 18.55 -35.72 9.46
#